data_AF-A0A1H9UEF2-F1
#
_entry.id   AF-A0A1H9UEF2-F1
#
_cell.length_a   1.000
_cell.length_b   1.000
_cell.length_c   1.000
_cell.angle_alpha   90.00
_cell.angle_beta   90.00
_cell.angle_gamma   90.00
#
_symmetry.space_group_name_H-M   'P 1'
#
loop_
_entity.id
_entity.type
_entity.pdbx_description
1 polymer ?
#
loop_
_entity_poly.entity_id
_entity_poly.type
_entity_poly.pdbx_seq_one_letter_code
_entity_poly.pdbx_strand_id
1 'polypeptide(L)'
;MNKKYSKWSAILSTICAITIFTSYAIAPQEPEGSMVVLLKILFFTSIIAGVLSLILSYLAFNNKEEGFLKKIAPIIILLILLVFVLSFIGIVLSLGDFF
;
A
#
# COMPACT_ATOMS: atom_id res chain seq x y z
N MET A 1 4.98 -3.93 -28.32
CA MET A 1 5.65 -3.49 -27.08
C MET A 1 5.02 -4.18 -25.88
N ASN A 2 5.75 -5.06 -25.20
CA ASN A 2 5.21 -5.89 -24.11
C ASN A 2 5.19 -5.05 -22.83
N LYS A 3 4.03 -4.44 -22.47
CA LYS A 3 3.84 -3.59 -21.27
C LYS A 3 3.81 -4.43 -19.98
N LYS A 4 4.75 -5.36 -19.84
CA LYS A 4 4.73 -6.40 -18.82
C LYS A 4 4.97 -5.77 -17.45
N TYR A 5 5.96 -4.89 -17.33
CA TYR A 5 6.32 -4.30 -16.04
C TYR A 5 5.23 -3.35 -15.55
N SER A 6 4.67 -2.50 -16.43
CA SER A 6 3.57 -1.60 -16.08
C SER A 6 2.32 -2.32 -15.61
N LYS A 7 1.95 -3.44 -16.26
CA LYS A 7 0.77 -4.24 -15.87
C LYS A 7 0.96 -4.88 -14.50
N TRP A 8 2.08 -5.56 -14.29
CA TRP A 8 2.36 -6.23 -13.02
C TRP A 8 2.52 -5.22 -11.88
N SER A 9 3.20 -4.09 -12.12
CA SER A 9 3.30 -2.99 -11.17
C SER A 9 1.92 -2.49 -10.72
N ALA A 10 1.01 -2.22 -11.67
CA ALA A 10 -0.34 -1.78 -11.35
C ALA A 10 -1.12 -2.82 -10.53
N ILE A 11 -1.10 -4.10 -10.96
CA ILE A 11 -1.78 -5.19 -10.26
C ILE A 11 -1.26 -5.33 -8.81
N LEU A 12 0.06 -5.36 -8.63
CA LEU A 12 0.68 -5.48 -7.31
C LEU A 12 0.36 -4.27 -6.42
N SER A 13 0.32 -3.06 -6.97
CA SER A 13 -0.08 -1.87 -6.20
C SER A 13 -1.55 -1.90 -5.78
N THR A 14 -2.45 -2.40 -6.63
CA THR A 14 -3.85 -2.61 -6.27
C THR A 14 -4.00 -3.68 -5.19
N ILE A 15 -3.28 -4.80 -5.31
CA ILE A 15 -3.25 -5.82 -4.27
C ILE A 15 -2.73 -5.22 -2.96
N CYS A 16 -1.61 -4.48 -2.99
CA CYS A 16 -1.09 -3.77 -1.82
C CYS A 16 -2.17 -2.91 -1.15
N ALA A 17 -2.88 -2.09 -1.91
CA ALA A 17 -3.97 -1.25 -1.40
C ALA A 17 -5.10 -2.09 -0.78
N ILE A 18 -5.60 -3.11 -1.47
CA ILE A 18 -6.68 -3.96 -0.96
C ILE A 18 -6.24 -4.64 0.34
N THR A 19 -5.06 -5.24 0.37
CA THR A 19 -4.58 -6.00 1.52
C THR A 19 -4.35 -5.10 2.73
N ILE A 20 -3.79 -3.89 2.54
CA ILE A 20 -3.55 -2.95 3.65
C ILE A 20 -4.86 -2.37 4.19
N PHE A 21 -5.79 -1.95 3.33
CA PHE A 21 -7.07 -1.43 3.81
C PHE A 21 -7.92 -2.52 4.45
N THR A 22 -7.86 -3.75 3.93
CA THR A 22 -8.55 -4.89 4.53
C THR A 22 -7.98 -5.21 5.90
N SER A 23 -6.65 -5.20 6.08
CA SER A 23 -6.05 -5.47 7.39
C SER A 23 -6.51 -4.46 8.44
N TYR A 24 -6.63 -3.18 8.10
CA TYR A 24 -7.18 -2.17 9.00
C TYR A 24 -8.68 -2.31 9.22
N ALA A 25 -9.46 -2.63 8.18
CA ALA A 25 -10.92 -2.75 8.27
C ALA A 25 -11.38 -3.92 9.16
N ILE A 26 -10.62 -5.01 9.20
CA ILE A 26 -10.96 -6.20 9.99
C ILE A 26 -10.26 -6.25 11.35
N ALA A 27 -9.34 -5.31 11.64
CA ALA A 27 -8.59 -5.32 12.89
C ALA A 27 -9.50 -4.98 14.09
N PRO A 28 -9.69 -5.89 15.06
CA PRO A 28 -10.35 -5.55 16.32
C PRO A 28 -9.42 -4.67 17.18
N GLN A 29 -9.98 -4.01 18.21
CA GLN A 29 -9.21 -3.17 19.13
C GLN A 29 -8.11 -3.97 19.85
N GLU A 30 -8.41 -5.20 20.25
CA GLU A 30 -7.47 -6.13 20.87
C GLU A 30 -7.49 -7.45 20.09
N PRO A 31 -6.61 -7.63 19.09
CA PRO A 31 -6.54 -8.88 18.34
C PRO A 31 -5.87 -9.95 19.18
N GLU A 32 -6.52 -11.12 19.28
CA GLU A 32 -6.01 -12.29 19.99
C GLU A 32 -5.90 -13.52 19.08
N GLY A 33 -5.06 -14.48 19.47
CA GLY A 33 -4.94 -15.78 18.83
C GLY A 33 -4.57 -15.73 17.34
N SER A 34 -5.32 -16.46 16.52
CA SER A 34 -5.07 -16.60 15.08
C SER A 34 -5.27 -15.30 14.29
N MET A 35 -6.07 -14.37 14.81
CA MET A 35 -6.35 -13.08 14.16
C MET A 35 -5.08 -12.21 14.08
N VAL A 36 -4.26 -12.20 15.13
CA VAL A 36 -2.97 -11.47 15.15
C VAL A 36 -2.06 -11.94 14.03
N VAL A 37 -1.98 -13.26 13.84
CA VAL A 37 -1.12 -13.86 12.80
C VAL A 37 -1.63 -13.48 11.41
N LEU A 38 -2.94 -13.55 11.19
CA LEU A 38 -3.56 -13.14 9.91
C LEU A 38 -3.29 -11.67 9.61
N LEU A 39 -3.49 -10.77 10.58
CA LEU A 39 -3.23 -9.34 10.42
C LEU A 39 -1.76 -9.06 10.09
N LYS A 40 -0.83 -9.74 10.78
CA LYS A 40 0.61 -9.65 10.47
C LYS A 40 0.90 -10.10 9.05
N ILE A 41 0.36 -11.25 8.62
CA ILE A 41 0.56 -11.77 7.25
C ILE A 41 0.02 -10.78 6.22
N LEU A 42 -1.21 -10.27 6.39
CA LEU A 42 -1.81 -9.30 5.48
C LEU A 42 -0.97 -8.01 5.41
N PHE A 43 -0.55 -7.49 6.56
CA PHE A 43 0.24 -6.27 6.63
C PHE A 43 1.60 -6.42 5.96
N PHE A 44 2.40 -7.43 6.33
CA PHE A 44 3.71 -7.66 5.72
C PHE A 44 3.62 -8.01 4.23
N THR A 45 2.59 -8.77 3.82
CA THR A 45 2.32 -9.05 2.41
C THR A 45 2.02 -7.77 1.63
N SER A 46 1.23 -6.86 2.22
CA SER A 46 0.94 -5.56 1.59
C SER A 46 2.20 -4.72 1.38
N ILE A 47 3.13 -4.71 2.35
CA ILE A 47 4.41 -4.01 2.24
C ILE A 47 5.26 -4.61 1.12
N ILE A 48 5.42 -5.94 1.10
CA ILE A 48 6.20 -6.63 0.07
C ILE A 48 5.62 -6.37 -1.32
N ALA A 49 4.29 -6.46 -1.47
CA ALA A 49 3.61 -6.15 -2.72
C ALA A 49 3.82 -4.68 -3.13
N GLY A 50 3.76 -3.74 -2.18
CA GLY A 50 4.00 -2.32 -2.42
C GLY A 50 5.42 -2.06 -2.92
N VAL A 51 6.44 -2.59 -2.25
CA VAL A 51 7.84 -2.45 -2.65
C VAL A 51 8.09 -3.05 -4.03
N LEU A 52 7.62 -4.28 -4.29
CA LEU A 52 7.73 -4.92 -5.60
C LEU A 52 7.00 -4.12 -6.69
N SER A 53 5.84 -3.54 -6.39
CA SER A 53 5.09 -2.71 -7.33
C SER A 53 5.90 -1.47 -7.77
N LEU A 54 6.63 -0.84 -6.84
CA LEU A 54 7.50 0.30 -7.11
C LEU A 54 8.73 -0.11 -7.91
N ILE A 55 9.37 -1.23 -7.60
CA ILE A 55 10.50 -1.76 -8.37
C ILE A 55 10.07 -2.03 -9.82
N LEU A 56 8.91 -2.65 -10.03
CA LEU A 56 8.36 -2.89 -11.36
C LEU A 56 7.97 -1.60 -12.07
N SER A 57 7.44 -0.60 -11.35
CA SER A 57 7.16 0.72 -11.92
C SER A 57 8.45 1.38 -12.40
N TYR A 58 9.50 1.37 -11.57
CA TYR A 58 10.82 1.88 -11.91
C TYR A 58 11.41 1.17 -13.14
N LEU A 59 11.34 -0.16 -13.20
CA LEU A 59 11.75 -0.94 -14.37
C LEU A 59 10.93 -0.58 -15.62
N ALA A 60 9.63 -0.29 -15.49
CA ALA A 60 8.81 0.17 -16.61
C ALA A 60 9.26 1.56 -17.14
N PHE A 61 9.67 2.47 -16.25
CA PHE A 61 10.27 3.75 -16.66
C PHE A 61 11.63 3.56 -17.34
N ASN A 62 12.50 2.71 -16.77
CA ASN A 62 13.82 2.44 -17.31
C ASN A 62 13.76 1.78 -18.70
N ASN A 63 12.82 0.86 -18.91
CA ASN A 63 12.57 0.21 -20.20
C ASN A 63 11.76 1.06 -21.19
N LYS A 64 11.49 2.33 -20.86
CA LYS A 64 10.72 3.27 -21.70
C LYS A 64 9.35 2.73 -22.10
N GLU A 65 8.68 1.95 -21.23
CA GLU A 65 7.32 1.49 -21.51
C GLU A 65 6.37 2.69 -21.63
N GLU A 66 5.56 2.74 -22.68
CA GLU A 66 4.62 3.83 -22.91
C GLU A 66 3.25 3.60 -22.26
N GLY A 67 2.66 4.70 -21.78
CA GLY A 67 1.30 4.75 -21.26
C GLY A 67 1.18 5.16 -19.80
N PHE A 68 -0.06 5.26 -19.35
CA PHE A 68 -0.42 5.73 -18.00
C PHE A 68 -0.18 4.66 -16.91
N LEU A 69 -0.23 3.37 -17.26
CA LEU A 69 -0.13 2.25 -16.31
C LEU A 69 1.11 2.29 -15.41
N LYS A 70 2.27 2.72 -15.93
CA LYS A 70 3.51 2.84 -15.13
C LYS A 70 3.42 3.86 -13.99
N LYS A 71 2.50 4.83 -14.10
CA LYS A 71 2.26 5.86 -13.08
C LYS A 71 1.28 5.40 -11.99
N ILE A 72 0.52 4.33 -12.20
CA ILE A 72 -0.53 3.89 -11.25
C ILE A 72 0.07 3.47 -9.92
N ALA A 73 1.10 2.61 -9.92
CA ALA A 73 1.72 2.16 -8.68
C ALA A 73 2.24 3.31 -7.80
N PRO A 74 3.06 4.26 -8.31
CA PRO A 74 3.50 5.37 -7.49
C PRO A 74 2.34 6.26 -7.01
N ILE A 75 1.29 6.46 -7.82
CA ILE A 75 0.09 7.21 -7.38
C ILE A 75 -0.62 6.48 -6.22
N ILE A 76 -0.85 5.17 -6.34
CA ILE A 76 -1.51 4.38 -5.30
C ILE A 76 -0.70 4.39 -4.00
N ILE A 77 0.62 4.18 -4.09
CA ILE A 77 1.48 4.20 -2.90
C ILE A 77 1.49 5.60 -2.26
N LEU A 78 1.52 6.67 -3.06
CA LEU A 78 1.43 8.04 -2.55
C LEU A 78 0.11 8.28 -1.81
N LEU A 79 -1.01 7.77 -2.34
CA LEU A 79 -2.33 7.87 -1.68
C LEU A 79 -2.36 7.10 -0.36
N ILE A 80 -1.78 5.90 -0.29
CA ILE A 80 -1.68 5.13 0.96
C ILE A 80 -0.87 5.92 2.00
N LEU A 81 0.29 6.46 1.61
CA LEU A 81 1.12 7.27 2.50
C LEU A 81 0.37 8.53 2.97
N LEU A 82 -0.37 9.18 2.08
CA LEU A 82 -1.19 10.35 2.42
C LEU A 82 -2.22 10.01 3.50
N VAL A 83 -2.97 8.91 3.33
CA VAL A 83 -3.93 8.44 4.34
C VAL A 83 -3.23 8.18 5.68
N PHE A 84 -2.05 7.57 5.65
CA PHE A 84 -1.29 7.28 6.87
C PHE A 84 -0.85 8.55 7.60
N VAL A 85 -0.37 9.56 6.85
CA VAL A 85 0.04 10.87 7.40
C VAL A 85 -1.16 11.60 7.99
N LEU A 86 -2.31 11.61 7.30
CA LEU A 86 -3.53 12.23 7.81
C LEU A 86 -4.01 11.56 9.10
N SER A 87 -4.00 10.22 9.16
CA SER A 87 -4.33 9.48 10.38
C SER A 87 -3.38 9.79 11.53
N PHE A 88 -2.07 9.88 11.25
CA PHE A 88 -1.07 10.24 12.26
C PHE A 88 -1.30 11.65 12.82
N ILE A 89 -1.53 12.64 11.94
CA ILE A 89 -1.84 14.01 12.37
C ILE A 89 -3.10 14.03 13.23
N GLY A 90 -4.16 13.31 12.83
CA GLY A 90 -5.40 13.22 13.62
C GLY A 90 -5.18 12.66 15.02
N ILE A 91 -4.37 11.60 15.15
CA ILE A 91 -4.00 11.03 16.46
C ILE A 91 -3.24 12.06 17.31
N VAL A 92 -2.25 12.74 16.72
CA VAL A 92 -1.44 13.74 17.44
C VAL A 92 -2.28 14.92 17.92
N LEU A 93 -3.18 15.45 17.07
CA LEU A 93 -4.08 16.54 17.45
C LEU A 93 -5.05 16.09 18.55
N SER A 94 -5.63 14.89 18.40
CA SER A 94 -6.51 14.34 19.42
C SER A 94 -5.81 14.15 20.77
N LEU A 95 -4.54 13.76 20.79
CA LEU A 95 -3.74 13.65 22.03
C LEU A 95 -3.35 15.03 22.59
N GLY A 96 -3.10 16.00 21.72
CA GLY A 96 -2.76 17.38 22.09
C GLY A 96 -3.88 18.12 22.80
N ASP A 97 -5.14 17.85 22.44
CA ASP A 97 -6.32 18.45 23.08
C ASP A 97 -6.60 17.91 24.52
N PHE A 98 -5.91 16.84 24.95
CA PHE A 98 -6.03 16.27 26.31
C PHE A 98 -5.01 16.82 27.33
N PHE A 99 -4.11 17.73 26.94
CA PHE A 99 -3.15 18.41 27.81
C PHE A 99 -3.43 19.92 27.92
#